data_AF-A0A2E4L4M3-F1
#
_entry.id   AF-A0A2E4L4M3-F1
#
_cell.length_a   1.000
_cell.length_b   1.000
_cell.length_c   1.000
_cell.angle_alpha   90.00
_cell.angle_beta   90.00
_cell.angle_gamma   90.00
#
_symmetry.space_group_name_H-M   'P 1'
#
loop_
_entity.id
_entity.type
_entity.pdbx_description
1 polymer ?
#
loop_
_entity_poly.entity_id
_entity_poly.type
_entity_poly.pdbx_seq_one_letter_code
_entity_poly.pdbx_strand_id
1 'polypeptide(L)'
;MIQHTEYYNMGSPIIRQIRDIQVQAERLISNQASLDQIEEFAQYNNEIKSFLIKHVDDDFIMKYLIEIPDLNLDDLSPTGGEGLGVLSIILSPLLGTYFREKQKNQAALDIIRDIRGKYASIELMCRDYFNE
;
A
#
# COMPACT_ATOMS: atom_id res chain seq x y z
N MET A 1 7.37 -11.06 -40.30
CA MET A 1 8.42 -10.58 -39.38
C MET A 1 7.69 -10.13 -38.13
N ILE A 2 7.55 -11.04 -37.16
CA ILE A 2 6.64 -10.88 -36.01
C ILE A 2 7.41 -10.14 -34.91
N GLN A 3 6.82 -9.06 -34.41
CA GLN A 3 7.32 -8.23 -33.31
C GLN A 3 7.28 -9.01 -31.98
N HIS A 4 8.24 -9.91 -31.77
CA HIS A 4 8.29 -10.77 -30.58
C HIS A 4 9.36 -10.37 -29.56
N THR A 5 9.78 -9.09 -29.55
CA THR A 5 10.93 -8.67 -28.72
C THR A 5 10.57 -7.70 -27.59
N GLU A 6 9.34 -7.17 -27.51
CA GLU A 6 9.02 -6.15 -26.49
C GLU A 6 8.36 -6.68 -25.21
N TYR A 7 7.70 -7.85 -25.25
CA TYR A 7 7.09 -8.44 -24.04
C TYR A 7 8.10 -8.97 -23.02
N TYR A 8 9.34 -9.26 -23.44
CA TYR A 8 10.37 -9.86 -22.57
C TYR A 8 11.05 -8.88 -21.61
N ASN A 9 10.77 -7.56 -21.70
CA ASN A 9 11.43 -6.54 -20.88
C ASN A 9 10.53 -5.82 -19.85
N MET A 10 9.21 -6.05 -19.84
CA MET A 10 8.32 -5.53 -18.80
C MET A 10 8.50 -6.25 -17.45
N GLY A 11 8.90 -7.53 -17.48
CA GLY A 11 8.95 -8.39 -16.28
C GLY A 11 10.05 -8.04 -15.27
N SER A 12 11.14 -7.35 -15.65
CA SER A 12 12.23 -7.06 -14.70
C SER A 12 12.01 -5.79 -13.87
N PRO A 13 11.62 -4.64 -14.46
CA PRO A 13 11.43 -3.41 -13.69
C PRO A 13 10.15 -3.40 -12.86
N ILE A 14 9.01 -3.83 -13.43
CA ILE A 14 7.71 -3.81 -12.74
C ILE A 14 7.69 -4.78 -11.56
N ILE A 15 8.09 -6.05 -11.78
CA ILE A 15 8.15 -7.04 -10.72
C ILE A 15 9.15 -6.62 -9.64
N ARG A 16 10.26 -5.95 -10.01
CA ARG A 16 11.20 -5.39 -9.03
C ARG A 16 10.56 -4.30 -8.18
N GLN A 17 9.83 -3.35 -8.78
CA GLN A 17 9.13 -2.30 -8.02
C GLN A 17 8.08 -2.91 -7.09
N ILE A 18 7.31 -3.89 -7.57
CA ILE A 18 6.33 -4.63 -6.76
C ILE A 18 6.98 -5.37 -5.59
N ARG A 19 8.15 -5.98 -5.78
CA ARG A 19 8.90 -6.62 -4.68
C ARG A 19 9.47 -5.60 -3.72
N ASP A 20 10.01 -4.49 -4.22
CA ASP A 20 10.63 -3.46 -3.40
C ASP A 20 9.61 -2.88 -2.42
N ILE A 21 8.43 -2.48 -2.91
CA ILE A 21 7.36 -1.96 -2.05
C ILE A 21 6.87 -2.98 -1.03
N GLN A 22 6.80 -4.27 -1.37
CA GLN A 22 6.48 -5.33 -0.41
C GLN A 22 7.55 -5.46 0.68
N VAL A 23 8.83 -5.37 0.32
CA VAL A 23 9.95 -5.42 1.28
C VAL A 23 9.93 -4.18 2.19
N GLN A 24 9.64 -3.00 1.65
CA GLN A 24 9.50 -1.79 2.45
C GLN A 24 8.32 -1.92 3.43
N ALA A 25 7.16 -2.37 2.96
CA ALA A 25 6.00 -2.63 3.82
C ALA A 25 6.34 -3.60 4.96
N GLU A 26 7.02 -4.71 4.64
CA GLU A 26 7.42 -5.71 5.64
C GLU A 26 8.35 -5.14 6.71
N ARG A 27 9.29 -4.28 6.31
CA ARG A 27 10.19 -3.59 7.25
C ARG A 27 9.43 -2.67 8.18
N LEU A 28 8.42 -1.95 7.68
CA LEU A 28 7.62 -1.03 8.50
C LEU A 28 6.75 -1.79 9.51
N ILE A 29 6.11 -2.88 9.06
CA ILE A 29 5.30 -3.76 9.90
C ILE A 29 6.14 -4.40 11.00
N SER A 30 7.30 -4.97 10.63
CA SER A 30 8.15 -5.72 11.57
C SER A 30 8.80 -4.83 12.62
N ASN A 31 9.18 -3.60 12.24
CA ASN A 31 9.90 -2.69 13.13
C ASN A 31 8.99 -1.71 13.88
N GLN A 32 7.66 -1.80 13.73
CA GLN A 32 6.71 -0.84 14.30
C GLN A 32 7.09 0.60 13.95
N ALA A 33 7.14 0.89 12.64
CA ALA A 33 7.60 2.15 12.09
C ALA A 33 6.97 3.40 12.72
N SER A 34 7.69 4.52 12.66
CA SER A 34 7.16 5.83 13.06
C SER A 34 6.13 6.34 12.04
N LEU A 35 5.32 7.32 12.44
CA LEU A 35 4.36 7.96 11.54
C LEU A 35 5.04 8.62 10.33
N ASP A 36 6.20 9.23 10.52
CA ASP A 36 6.99 9.83 9.42
C ASP A 36 7.38 8.79 8.37
N GLN A 37 7.86 7.61 8.80
CA GLN A 37 8.22 6.51 7.90
C GLN A 37 7.00 5.94 7.17
N ILE A 38 5.85 5.93 7.85
CA ILE A 38 4.58 5.50 7.28
C ILE A 38 4.09 6.51 6.23
N GLU A 39 4.31 7.80 6.45
CA GLU A 39 3.95 8.84 5.49
C GLU A 39 4.84 8.81 4.25
N GLU A 40 6.15 8.61 4.43
CA GLU A 40 7.08 8.35 3.31
C GLU A 40 6.64 7.12 2.50
N PHE A 41 6.23 6.05 3.17
CA PHE A 41 5.70 4.86 2.50
C PHE A 41 4.39 5.13 1.76
N ALA A 42 3.48 5.93 2.34
CA ALA A 42 2.23 6.30 1.69
C ALA A 42 2.48 7.02 0.36
N GLN A 43 3.42 7.99 0.36
CA GLN A 43 3.82 8.70 -0.85
C GLN A 43 4.42 7.73 -1.88
N TYR A 44 5.36 6.89 -1.45
CA TYR A 44 5.96 5.89 -2.32
C TYR A 44 4.93 4.91 -2.90
N ASN A 45 3.96 4.46 -2.11
CA ASN A 45 2.87 3.60 -2.58
C ASN A 45 2.06 4.26 -3.69
N ASN A 46 1.72 5.53 -3.54
CA ASN A 46 0.96 6.26 -4.55
C ASN A 46 1.76 6.45 -5.84
N GLU A 47 3.07 6.68 -5.73
CA GLU A 47 3.99 6.76 -6.87
C GLU A 47 4.06 5.43 -7.62
N ILE A 48 4.25 4.31 -6.91
CA ILE A 48 4.31 2.97 -7.52
C ILE A 48 2.97 2.59 -8.14
N LYS A 49 1.85 2.76 -7.43
CA LYS A 49 0.51 2.51 -7.97
C LYS A 49 0.27 3.31 -9.26
N SER A 50 0.60 4.61 -9.25
CA SER A 50 0.47 5.48 -10.42
C SER A 50 1.39 5.07 -11.57
N PHE A 51 2.62 4.65 -11.27
CA PHE A 51 3.56 4.13 -12.24
C PHE A 51 3.02 2.85 -12.90
N LEU A 52 2.52 1.90 -12.11
CA LEU A 52 1.98 0.64 -12.62
C LEU A 52 0.73 0.85 -13.47
N ILE A 53 -0.22 1.69 -13.03
CA ILE A 53 -1.42 2.01 -13.81
C ILE A 53 -1.07 2.61 -15.19
N LYS A 54 0.05 3.34 -15.30
CA LYS A 54 0.48 3.93 -16.58
C LYS A 54 1.18 2.96 -17.53
N HIS A 55 1.67 1.83 -17.03
CA HIS A 55 2.55 0.92 -17.78
C HIS A 55 2.01 -0.52 -17.87
N VAL A 56 0.93 -0.84 -17.19
CA VAL A 56 0.24 -2.13 -17.29
C VAL A 56 -0.99 -1.96 -18.17
N ASP A 57 -0.99 -2.61 -19.33
CA ASP A 57 -2.11 -2.57 -20.29
C ASP A 57 -3.10 -3.74 -20.11
N ASP A 58 -2.83 -4.66 -19.19
CA ASP A 58 -3.68 -5.83 -18.94
C ASP A 58 -4.85 -5.48 -18.01
N ASP A 59 -6.08 -5.64 -18.51
CA ASP A 59 -7.33 -5.32 -17.79
C ASP A 59 -7.50 -6.12 -16.49
N PHE A 60 -7.03 -7.37 -16.48
CA PHE A 60 -7.14 -8.22 -15.30
C PHE A 60 -6.22 -7.71 -14.19
N ILE A 61 -4.96 -7.40 -14.49
CA ILE A 61 -4.02 -6.80 -13.53
C ILE A 61 -4.49 -5.40 -13.11
N MET A 62 -5.01 -4.60 -14.04
CA MET A 62 -5.53 -3.26 -13.77
C MET A 62 -6.61 -3.27 -12.68
N LYS A 63 -7.51 -4.27 -12.73
CA LYS A 63 -8.55 -4.45 -11.70
C LYS A 63 -7.96 -4.62 -10.29
N TYR A 64 -6.82 -5.28 -10.14
CA TYR A 64 -6.18 -5.42 -8.83
C TYR A 64 -5.41 -4.17 -8.41
N LEU A 65 -4.81 -3.45 -9.37
CA LEU A 65 -4.11 -2.20 -9.09
C LEU A 65 -5.03 -1.11 -8.51
N ILE A 66 -6.26 -0.99 -9.03
CA ILE A 66 -7.24 -0.02 -8.53
C ILE A 66 -7.75 -0.36 -7.12
N GLU A 67 -7.66 -1.62 -6.71
CA GLU A 67 -8.06 -2.08 -5.37
C GLU A 67 -6.99 -1.87 -4.30
N ILE A 68 -5.76 -1.45 -4.67
CA ILE A 68 -4.74 -1.09 -3.69
C ILE A 68 -5.24 0.14 -2.92
N PRO A 69 -5.36 0.09 -1.58
CA PRO A 69 -5.84 1.23 -0.82
C PRO A 69 -4.81 2.36 -0.80
N ASP A 70 -5.30 3.58 -0.76
CA ASP A 70 -4.47 4.75 -0.52
C ASP A 70 -4.31 4.91 1.00
N LEU A 71 -3.10 5.22 1.44
CA LEU A 71 -2.81 5.44 2.86
C LEU A 71 -2.77 6.93 3.14
N ASN A 72 -3.80 7.45 3.80
CA ASN A 72 -3.84 8.83 4.27
C ASN A 72 -3.90 8.85 5.81
N LEU A 73 -2.87 9.41 6.43
CA LEU A 73 -2.77 9.47 7.88
C LEU A 73 -3.80 10.44 8.51
N ASP A 74 -4.27 11.44 7.77
CA ASP A 74 -5.25 12.41 8.29
C ASP A 74 -6.64 11.79 8.44
N ASP A 75 -6.98 10.85 7.56
CA ASP A 75 -8.25 10.11 7.58
C ASP A 75 -8.32 9.11 8.76
N LEU A 76 -7.17 8.79 9.37
CA LEU A 76 -7.07 7.93 10.55
C LEU A 76 -7.25 8.69 11.87
N SER A 77 -7.47 10.01 11.81
CA SER A 77 -7.76 10.80 13.00
C SER A 77 -9.23 10.65 13.41
N PRO A 78 -9.53 10.40 14.71
CA PRO A 78 -10.90 10.36 15.19
C PRO A 78 -11.43 11.80 15.25
N THR A 79 -11.87 12.31 14.11
CA THR A 79 -12.61 13.56 14.06
C THR A 79 -14.00 13.25 14.60
N GLY A 80 -14.26 13.69 15.83
CA GLY A 80 -15.61 13.67 16.37
C GLY A 80 -16.49 14.56 15.52
N GLY A 81 -17.33 13.96 14.67
CA GLY A 81 -18.30 14.68 13.85
C GLY A 81 -18.58 14.00 12.52
N GLU A 82 -19.62 13.16 12.52
CA GLU A 82 -20.47 12.83 11.37
C GLU A 82 -19.82 12.10 10.17
N GLY A 83 -19.56 10.80 10.34
CA GLY A 83 -19.43 9.91 9.18
C GLY A 83 -18.66 8.63 9.45
N LEU A 84 -19.34 7.60 9.93
CA LEU A 84 -19.00 6.17 9.81
C LEU A 84 -17.57 5.74 10.26
N GLY A 85 -17.45 5.27 11.50
CA GLY A 85 -16.27 4.49 11.92
C GLY A 85 -16.09 4.42 13.43
N VAL A 86 -16.34 3.25 14.00
CA VAL A 86 -16.35 2.90 15.42
C VAL A 86 -15.03 3.28 16.14
N LEU A 87 -15.09 4.12 17.20
CA LEU A 87 -14.30 4.05 18.47
C LEU A 87 -14.09 5.44 19.11
N SER A 88 -15.08 5.91 19.90
CA SER A 88 -14.90 7.08 20.77
C SER A 88 -14.79 6.65 22.23
N ILE A 89 -13.56 6.48 22.74
CA ILE A 89 -13.29 6.38 24.19
C ILE A 89 -12.74 7.73 24.67
N ILE A 90 -13.53 8.38 25.52
CA ILE A 90 -13.24 9.65 26.18
C ILE A 90 -12.45 9.34 27.46
N LEU A 91 -11.14 9.59 27.47
CA LEU A 91 -10.31 9.63 28.68
C LEU A 91 -9.20 10.69 28.56
N SER A 92 -9.11 11.55 29.58
CA SER A 92 -8.15 12.62 29.91
C SER A 92 -7.14 13.12 28.86
N PRO A 93 -7.01 14.45 28.66
CA PRO A 93 -6.23 15.06 27.57
C PRO A 93 -4.71 14.80 27.59
N LEU A 94 -4.11 14.39 28.73
CA LEU A 94 -2.67 14.13 28.81
C LEU A 94 -2.27 12.67 28.48
N LEU A 95 -3.17 11.70 28.72
CA LEU A 95 -2.97 10.29 28.33
C LEU A 95 -3.61 10.00 26.97
N GLY A 96 -4.66 10.73 26.60
CA GLY A 96 -5.40 10.53 25.36
C GLY A 96 -4.55 10.75 24.10
N THR A 97 -3.57 11.67 24.10
CA THR A 97 -2.73 11.94 22.92
C THR A 97 -1.79 10.78 22.59
N TYR A 98 -1.09 10.23 23.57
CA TYR A 98 -0.19 9.08 23.40
C TYR A 98 -0.94 7.82 22.94
N PHE A 99 -2.09 7.54 23.55
CA PHE A 99 -2.93 6.41 23.15
C PHE A 99 -3.51 6.60 21.73
N ARG A 100 -3.82 7.84 21.33
CA ARG A 100 -4.28 8.15 19.97
C ARG A 100 -3.21 7.96 18.92
N GLU A 101 -1.98 8.44 19.15
CA GLU A 101 -0.88 8.22 18.22
C GLU A 101 -0.58 6.73 18.03
N LYS A 102 -0.60 5.96 19.11
CA LYS A 102 -0.38 4.51 19.03
C LYS A 102 -1.50 3.80 18.25
N GLN A 103 -2.76 4.20 18.43
CA GLN A 103 -3.88 3.67 17.64
C GLN A 103 -3.78 4.05 16.17
N LYS A 104 -3.46 5.31 15.87
CA LYS A 104 -3.26 5.79 14.49
C LYS A 104 -2.14 5.02 13.79
N ASN A 105 -1.02 4.80 14.50
CA ASN A 105 0.09 4.02 13.98
C ASN A 105 -0.34 2.56 13.70
N GLN A 106 -1.01 1.91 14.65
CA GLN A 106 -1.48 0.55 14.45
C GLN A 106 -2.45 0.42 13.26
N ALA A 107 -3.42 1.33 13.15
CA ALA A 107 -4.36 1.36 12.03
C ALA A 107 -3.63 1.54 10.68
N ALA A 108 -2.62 2.41 10.64
CA ALA A 108 -1.81 2.59 9.45
C ALA A 108 -1.01 1.32 9.10
N LEU A 109 -0.41 0.65 10.08
CA LEU A 109 0.29 -0.63 9.87
C LEU A 109 -0.65 -1.74 9.37
N ASP A 110 -1.92 -1.72 9.79
CA ASP A 110 -2.93 -2.66 9.31
C ASP A 110 -3.26 -2.41 7.82
N ILE A 111 -3.36 -1.14 7.40
CA ILE A 111 -3.51 -0.78 5.97
C ILE A 111 -2.25 -1.17 5.18
N ILE A 112 -1.05 -0.94 5.73
CA ILE A 112 0.22 -1.35 5.07
C ILE A 112 0.25 -2.87 4.83
N ARG A 113 -0.31 -3.68 5.75
CA ARG A 113 -0.44 -5.14 5.53
C ARG A 113 -1.35 -5.46 4.35
N ASP A 114 -2.47 -4.74 4.20
CA ASP A 114 -3.37 -4.93 3.06
C ASP A 114 -2.70 -4.51 1.74
N ILE A 115 -2.04 -3.36 1.72
CA ILE A 115 -1.23 -2.89 0.57
C ILE A 115 -0.22 -3.95 0.15
N ARG A 116 0.57 -4.48 1.10
CA ARG A 116 1.54 -5.56 0.84
C ARG A 116 0.87 -6.78 0.21
N GLY A 117 -0.28 -7.21 0.75
CA GLY A 117 -1.05 -8.35 0.26
C GLY A 117 -1.55 -8.17 -1.17
N LYS A 118 -2.03 -6.97 -1.52
CA LYS A 118 -2.45 -6.62 -2.88
C LYS A 118 -1.28 -6.68 -3.86
N TYR A 119 -0.12 -6.12 -3.51
CA TYR A 119 1.09 -6.23 -4.33
C TYR A 119 1.59 -7.66 -4.49
N ALA A 120 1.52 -8.48 -3.45
CA ALA A 120 1.88 -9.90 -3.53
C ALA A 120 0.96 -10.66 -4.51
N SER A 121 -0.33 -10.33 -4.52
CA SER A 121 -1.31 -10.90 -5.45
C SER A 121 -0.99 -10.50 -6.90
N ILE A 122 -0.68 -9.23 -7.13
CA ILE A 122 -0.27 -8.72 -8.45
C ILE A 122 1.04 -9.38 -8.89
N GLU A 123 2.02 -9.53 -7.99
CA GLU A 123 3.27 -10.21 -8.32
C GLU A 123 3.04 -11.64 -8.82
N LEU A 124 2.18 -12.40 -8.12
CA LEU A 124 1.83 -13.76 -8.51
C LEU A 124 1.21 -13.77 -9.91
N MET A 125 0.25 -12.86 -10.17
CA MET A 125 -0.40 -12.74 -11.46
C MET A 125 0.60 -12.39 -12.57
N CYS A 126 1.47 -11.41 -12.34
CA CYS A 126 2.52 -11.08 -13.31
C CYS A 126 3.45 -12.27 -13.57
N ARG A 127 3.85 -13.02 -12.53
CA ARG A 127 4.73 -14.18 -12.70
C ARG A 127 4.04 -15.31 -13.48
N ASP A 128 2.78 -15.59 -13.20
CA ASP A 128 2.06 -16.68 -13.87
C ASP A 128 1.71 -16.31 -15.31
N TYR A 129 1.41 -15.05 -15.58
CA TYR A 129 1.00 -14.55 -16.91
C TYR A 129 2.18 -14.30 -17.87
N PHE A 130 3.38 -13.99 -17.36
CA PHE A 130 4.58 -13.72 -18.19
C PHE A 130 5.53 -14.92 -18.31
N ASN A 131 5.25 -16.06 -17.66
CA ASN A 131 6.05 -17.29 -17.77
C ASN A 131 5.44 -18.35 -18.71
N GLU A 132 4.41 -18.00 -19.49
CA GLU A 132 3.97 -18.75 -20.69
C GLU A 132 4.64 -18.19 -21.96
#